data_AF-A0A2N9NQ83-F1
#
_entry.id   AF-A0A2N9NQ83-F1
#
_cell.length_a   1.000
_cell.length_b   1.000
_cell.length_c   1.000
_cell.angle_alpha   90.00
_cell.angle_beta   90.00
_cell.angle_gamma   90.00
#
_symmetry.space_group_name_H-M   'P 1'
#
loop_
_entity.id
_entity.type
_entity.pdbx_description
1 polymer ?
#
loop_
_entity_poly.entity_id
_entity_poly.type
_entity_poly.pdbx_seq_one_letter_code
_entity_poly.pdbx_strand_id
1 'polypeptide(L)'
;MTYHRLDWTKERPNILSSEVVARIKAAFEAGLVFGYHSFYCGGRSLDLWVFKTFQAFTDYIQSRSKPGDLFTLWSVPDLKKKNLHLFGGRFPDVDHQADLIVPPAHLDRVKAYLEVVDPHTPYRRPYRMNEVLVLYSSEKDNILRIEGVGLTYDDDWEDFLSELRSFSHPGSEVHIFAVDTIDNKEHILVQEKYPNESGEVPIGGAY
;
A
#
# COMPACT_ATOMS: atom_id res chain seq x y z
N MET A 1 -6.15 24.02 25.87
CA MET A 1 -5.31 23.40 24.81
C MET A 1 -5.06 24.48 23.77
N THR A 2 -3.87 25.09 23.79
CA THR A 2 -3.48 26.13 22.84
C THR A 2 -3.15 25.42 21.52
N TYR A 3 -3.99 25.59 20.50
CA TYR A 3 -3.66 25.12 19.16
C TYR A 3 -2.38 25.84 18.71
N HIS A 4 -1.25 25.12 18.67
CA HIS A 4 -0.06 25.63 18.01
C HIS A 4 -0.46 25.94 16.56
N ARG A 5 -0.26 27.19 16.15
CA ARG A 5 -0.43 27.59 14.75
C ARG A 5 0.46 26.68 13.93
N LEU A 6 -0.16 25.93 13.02
CA LEU A 6 0.58 25.04 12.12
C LEU A 6 1.36 25.92 11.16
N ASP A 7 2.68 25.88 11.26
CA ASP A 7 3.56 26.57 10.32
C ASP A 7 3.55 25.85 8.97
N TRP A 8 3.47 26.61 7.89
CA TRP A 8 3.48 26.16 6.51
C TRP A 8 4.79 26.58 5.85
N THR A 9 5.35 25.75 4.97
CA THR A 9 6.63 26.01 4.31
C THR A 9 6.64 25.58 2.85
N LYS A 10 7.42 26.28 2.03
CA LYS A 10 7.77 25.91 0.64
C LYS A 10 9.10 25.17 0.54
N GLU A 11 9.87 25.10 1.64
CA GLU A 11 11.22 24.55 1.65
C GLU A 11 11.24 23.01 1.63
N ARG A 12 10.10 22.39 1.93
CA ARG A 12 9.95 20.93 1.84
C ARG A 12 9.36 20.54 0.48
N PRO A 13 9.85 19.46 -0.14
CA PRO A 13 9.17 18.85 -1.27
C PRO A 13 7.70 18.57 -0.92
N ASN A 14 6.87 18.60 -1.96
CA ASN A 14 5.47 18.22 -1.88
C ASN A 14 5.16 17.27 -3.03
N ILE A 15 4.02 16.59 -2.95
CA ILE A 15 3.65 15.55 -3.91
C ILE A 15 3.52 16.05 -5.37
N LEU A 16 3.35 17.37 -5.56
CA LEU A 16 3.24 18.03 -6.86
C LEU A 16 4.54 18.71 -7.33
N SER A 17 5.61 18.68 -6.53
CA SER A 17 6.90 19.25 -6.93
C SER A 17 7.47 18.49 -8.13
N SER A 18 8.19 19.19 -9.02
CA SER A 18 8.66 18.63 -10.29
C SER A 18 9.53 17.39 -10.12
N GLU A 19 10.42 17.39 -9.12
CA GLU A 19 11.27 16.25 -8.78
C GLU A 19 10.45 15.03 -8.34
N VAL A 20 9.49 15.23 -7.44
CA VAL A 20 8.61 14.17 -6.92
C VAL A 20 7.73 13.61 -8.03
N VAL A 21 7.14 14.49 -8.86
CA VAL A 21 6.34 14.10 -10.01
C VAL A 21 7.17 13.29 -11.02
N ALA A 22 8.41 13.69 -11.29
CA ALA A 22 9.29 12.94 -12.20
C ALA A 22 9.57 11.52 -11.69
N ARG A 23 9.83 11.36 -10.38
CA ARG A 23 10.03 10.05 -9.75
C ARG A 23 8.78 9.17 -9.84
N ILE A 24 7.60 9.74 -9.56
CA ILE A 24 6.33 9.03 -9.64
C ILE A 24 6.05 8.60 -11.09
N LYS A 25 6.26 9.48 -12.08
CA LYS A 25 6.10 9.14 -13.50
C LYS A 25 7.01 7.98 -13.92
N ALA A 26 8.30 8.04 -13.55
CA ALA A 26 9.24 6.97 -13.85
C ALA A 26 8.83 5.62 -13.22
N ALA A 27 8.22 5.66 -12.02
CA ALA A 27 7.68 4.45 -11.40
C ALA A 27 6.48 3.88 -12.17
N PHE A 28 5.58 4.73 -12.67
CA PHE A 28 4.44 4.30 -13.51
C PHE A 28 4.86 3.77 -14.88
N GLU A 29 5.95 4.29 -15.46
CA GLU A 29 6.55 3.74 -16.68
C GLU A 29 7.07 2.30 -16.46
N ALA A 30 7.51 1.98 -15.24
CA ALA A 30 7.98 0.66 -14.89
C ALA A 30 6.87 -0.31 -14.49
N GLY A 31 5.73 0.17 -13.98
CA GLY A 31 4.58 -0.66 -13.60
C GLY A 31 3.71 -0.06 -12.50
N LEU A 32 3.03 -0.93 -11.74
CA LEU A 32 2.07 -0.51 -10.72
C LEU A 32 2.72 0.28 -9.58
N VAL A 33 2.00 1.30 -9.11
CA VAL A 33 2.32 2.08 -7.92
C VAL A 33 1.15 1.97 -6.96
N PHE A 34 1.43 1.85 -5.67
CA PHE A 34 0.39 1.78 -4.64
C PHE A 34 0.80 2.58 -3.42
N GLY A 35 -0.14 2.80 -2.49
CA GLY A 35 0.22 3.33 -1.19
C GLY A 35 -0.93 3.82 -0.35
N TYR A 36 -0.57 4.62 0.65
CA TYR A 36 -1.47 5.21 1.63
C TYR A 36 -1.77 6.67 1.32
N HIS A 37 -3.02 7.04 1.59
CA HIS A 37 -3.46 8.42 1.73
C HIS A 37 -3.86 8.64 3.19
N SER A 38 -3.02 9.35 3.95
CA SER A 38 -3.30 9.71 5.34
C SER A 38 -3.87 11.13 5.40
N PHE A 39 -5.09 11.24 5.91
CA PHE A 39 -5.83 12.50 5.93
C PHE A 39 -5.33 13.41 7.04
N TYR A 40 -4.99 14.64 6.68
CA TYR A 40 -4.45 15.62 7.60
C TYR A 40 -5.41 15.93 8.75
N CYS A 41 -4.88 16.03 9.97
CA CYS A 41 -5.62 16.28 11.20
C CYS A 41 -6.68 15.21 11.53
N GLY A 42 -6.45 13.95 11.11
CA GLY A 42 -7.28 12.81 11.51
C GLY A 42 -8.73 12.92 11.05
N GLY A 43 -9.00 13.62 9.95
CA GLY A 43 -10.35 13.82 9.45
C GLY A 43 -11.05 12.52 9.02
N ARG A 44 -10.28 11.45 8.81
CA ARG A 44 -10.73 10.09 8.44
C ARG A 44 -9.60 9.08 8.68
N SER A 45 -9.94 7.80 8.74
CA SER A 45 -8.98 6.69 8.63
C SER A 45 -8.17 6.75 7.34
N LEU A 46 -6.96 6.19 7.38
CA LEU A 46 -6.09 6.00 6.23
C LEU A 46 -6.82 5.27 5.10
N ASP A 47 -6.67 5.75 3.86
CA ASP A 47 -7.15 5.04 2.67
C ASP A 47 -5.98 4.40 1.92
N LEU A 48 -6.23 3.22 1.34
CA LEU A 48 -5.29 2.41 0.57
C LEU A 48 -5.63 2.48 -0.92
N TRP A 49 -4.64 2.68 -1.80
CA TRP A 49 -4.86 2.79 -3.25
C TRP A 49 -3.76 2.15 -4.08
N VAL A 50 -4.13 1.41 -5.13
CA VAL A 50 -3.22 1.08 -6.25
C VAL A 50 -3.61 1.94 -7.44
N PHE A 51 -2.63 2.33 -8.23
CA PHE A 51 -2.79 3.06 -9.46
C PHE A 51 -2.06 2.31 -10.59
N LYS A 52 -2.72 2.18 -11.75
CA LYS A 52 -2.14 1.61 -12.97
C LYS A 52 -1.43 2.65 -13.83
N THR A 53 -1.87 3.89 -13.75
CA THR A 53 -1.38 4.97 -14.61
C THR A 53 -1.15 6.22 -13.79
N PHE A 54 -0.21 7.04 -14.26
CA PHE A 54 0.04 8.35 -13.67
C PHE A 54 -1.21 9.24 -13.72
N GLN A 55 -1.99 9.15 -14.80
CA GLN A 55 -3.23 9.92 -14.94
C GLN A 55 -4.26 9.58 -13.85
N ALA A 56 -4.47 8.28 -13.58
CA ALA A 56 -5.40 7.86 -12.53
C ALA A 56 -4.95 8.38 -11.14
N PHE A 57 -3.64 8.39 -10.88
CA PHE A 57 -3.08 8.98 -9.66
C PHE A 57 -3.33 10.50 -9.61
N THR A 58 -3.08 11.23 -10.69
CA THR A 58 -3.31 12.69 -10.71
C THR A 58 -4.78 13.04 -10.55
N ASP A 59 -5.69 12.30 -11.21
CA ASP A 59 -7.13 12.51 -11.09
C ASP A 59 -7.60 12.26 -9.65
N TYR A 60 -7.03 11.23 -9.00
CA TYR A 60 -7.31 10.93 -7.60
C TYR A 60 -6.88 12.06 -6.67
N ILE A 61 -5.61 12.48 -6.70
CA ILE A 61 -5.12 13.50 -5.76
C ILE A 61 -5.82 14.85 -5.98
N GLN A 62 -6.16 15.20 -7.23
CA GLN A 62 -6.88 16.45 -7.51
C GLN A 62 -8.32 16.43 -7.00
N SER A 63 -8.99 15.28 -7.06
CA SER A 63 -10.41 15.16 -6.69
C SER A 63 -10.64 14.83 -5.21
N ARG A 64 -9.63 14.30 -4.50
CA ARG A 64 -9.79 13.74 -3.15
C ARG A 64 -8.88 14.35 -2.09
N SER A 65 -7.80 15.03 -2.45
CA SER A 65 -6.84 15.55 -1.47
C SER A 65 -7.19 16.94 -0.95
N LYS A 66 -6.72 17.20 0.26
CA LYS A 66 -6.70 18.51 0.90
C LYS A 66 -5.27 18.92 1.23
N PRO A 67 -4.98 20.23 1.32
CA PRO A 67 -3.68 20.70 1.77
C PRO A 67 -3.29 20.09 3.11
N GLY A 68 -2.11 19.48 3.14
CA GLY A 68 -1.55 18.82 4.30
C GLY A 68 -1.64 17.31 4.29
N ASP A 69 -2.53 16.69 3.49
CA ASP A 69 -2.68 15.23 3.39
C ASP A 69 -1.35 14.58 3.02
N LEU A 70 -1.04 13.42 3.60
CA LEU A 70 0.22 12.71 3.38
C LEU A 70 0.02 11.50 2.47
N PHE A 71 0.87 11.41 1.44
CA PHE A 71 0.94 10.27 0.53
C PHE A 71 2.21 9.50 0.78
N THR A 72 2.08 8.22 1.14
CA THR A 72 3.22 7.29 1.18
C THR A 72 3.03 6.29 0.05
N LEU A 73 3.89 6.30 -0.96
CA LEU A 73 3.77 5.46 -2.15
C LEU A 73 4.94 4.49 -2.27
N TRP A 74 4.67 3.36 -2.93
CA TRP A 74 5.64 2.32 -3.29
C TRP A 74 5.48 1.92 -4.75
N SER A 75 6.58 1.47 -5.36
CA SER A 75 6.60 0.91 -6.72
C SER A 75 6.68 -0.61 -6.64
N VAL A 76 5.68 -1.31 -7.19
CA VAL A 76 5.69 -2.79 -7.26
C VAL A 76 6.94 -3.31 -7.98
N PRO A 77 7.34 -2.78 -9.16
CA PRO A 77 8.58 -3.17 -9.82
C PRO A 77 9.84 -2.99 -8.96
N ASP A 78 9.95 -1.88 -8.22
CA ASP A 78 11.12 -1.62 -7.35
C ASP A 78 11.19 -2.62 -6.19
N LEU A 79 10.06 -2.85 -5.50
CA LEU A 79 9.99 -3.83 -4.41
C LEU A 79 10.31 -5.25 -4.88
N LYS A 80 9.86 -5.62 -6.10
CA LYS A 80 10.22 -6.90 -6.73
C LYS A 80 11.73 -7.00 -7.00
N LYS A 81 12.36 -5.95 -7.54
CA LYS A 81 13.82 -5.92 -7.77
C LYS A 81 14.61 -6.05 -6.46
N LYS A 82 14.09 -5.51 -5.36
CA LYS A 82 14.66 -5.62 -4.01
C LYS A 82 14.34 -6.95 -3.31
N ASN A 83 13.64 -7.88 -3.97
CA ASN A 83 13.19 -9.16 -3.40
C ASN A 83 12.33 -9.02 -2.13
N LEU A 84 11.58 -7.92 -2.01
CA LEU A 84 10.67 -7.64 -0.87
C LEU A 84 9.23 -8.11 -1.13
N HIS A 85 9.01 -8.73 -2.28
CA HIS A 85 7.74 -9.29 -2.70
C HIS A 85 7.61 -10.71 -2.13
N LEU A 86 6.61 -10.93 -1.26
CA LEU A 86 6.39 -12.25 -0.66
C LEU A 86 5.78 -13.20 -1.68
N PHE A 87 4.82 -12.71 -2.48
CA PHE A 87 4.10 -13.52 -3.45
C PHE A 87 3.60 -12.71 -4.63
N GLY A 88 3.75 -13.26 -5.84
CA GLY A 88 3.16 -12.76 -7.07
C GLY A 88 2.45 -13.87 -7.83
N GLY A 89 1.20 -13.65 -8.21
CA GLY A 89 0.43 -14.60 -9.00
C GLY A 89 -0.64 -13.93 -9.84
N ARG A 90 -1.35 -14.75 -10.61
CA ARG A 90 -2.53 -14.35 -11.38
C ARG A 90 -3.61 -15.40 -11.21
N PHE A 91 -4.84 -14.95 -10.97
CA PHE A 91 -6.00 -15.83 -10.97
C PHE A 91 -6.34 -16.26 -12.40
N PRO A 92 -6.72 -17.51 -12.64
CA PRO A 92 -7.05 -17.97 -13.98
C PRO A 92 -8.24 -17.20 -14.57
N ASP A 93 -8.28 -17.05 -15.90
CA ASP A 93 -9.32 -16.30 -16.63
C ASP A 93 -10.68 -17.03 -16.75
N VAL A 94 -10.83 -18.21 -16.15
CA VAL A 94 -12.05 -19.02 -16.24
C VAL A 94 -12.98 -18.81 -15.04
N ASP A 95 -14.28 -18.69 -15.32
CA ASP A 95 -15.39 -18.36 -14.40
C ASP A 95 -15.73 -19.45 -13.36
N HIS A 96 -14.78 -20.31 -13.02
CA HIS A 96 -15.01 -21.37 -12.06
C HIS A 96 -14.35 -21.04 -10.74
N GLN A 97 -14.98 -21.55 -9.66
CA GLN A 97 -14.45 -21.70 -8.31
C GLN A 97 -13.15 -22.53 -8.25
N ALA A 98 -12.38 -22.54 -9.34
CA ALA A 98 -11.11 -23.22 -9.44
C ALA A 98 -10.19 -22.57 -8.42
N ASP A 99 -9.71 -23.42 -7.53
CA ASP A 99 -8.65 -23.17 -6.57
C ASP A 99 -7.65 -22.16 -7.11
N LEU A 100 -7.13 -21.27 -6.25
CA LEU A 100 -5.91 -20.52 -6.53
C LEU A 100 -4.97 -21.47 -7.29
N ILE A 101 -4.68 -21.20 -8.56
CA ILE A 101 -3.54 -21.84 -9.24
C ILE A 101 -2.29 -21.14 -8.75
N VAL A 102 -2.17 -21.09 -7.42
CA VAL A 102 -1.00 -20.68 -6.71
C VAL A 102 -0.48 -21.99 -6.16
N PRO A 103 0.63 -22.51 -6.71
CA PRO A 103 1.29 -23.66 -6.14
C PRO A 103 1.43 -23.41 -4.63
N PRO A 104 1.03 -24.35 -3.75
CA PRO A 104 1.13 -24.17 -2.30
C PRO A 104 2.52 -23.66 -1.86
N ALA A 105 3.57 -24.14 -2.55
CA ALA A 105 4.96 -23.71 -2.38
C ALA A 105 5.22 -22.19 -2.54
N HIS A 106 4.38 -21.47 -3.27
CA HIS A 106 4.51 -20.02 -3.46
C HIS A 106 3.91 -19.22 -2.30
N LEU A 107 3.00 -19.82 -1.53
CA LEU A 107 2.43 -19.20 -0.34
C LEU A 107 3.22 -19.55 0.93
N ASP A 108 4.12 -20.53 0.88
CA ASP A 108 5.00 -20.87 2.00
C ASP A 108 5.78 -19.66 2.53
N ARG A 109 6.22 -18.73 1.66
CA ARG A 109 6.89 -17.48 2.10
C ARG A 109 5.94 -16.53 2.84
N VAL A 110 4.69 -16.45 2.40
CA VAL A 110 3.65 -15.61 3.03
C VAL A 110 3.28 -16.19 4.38
N LYS A 111 3.00 -17.50 4.40
CA LYS A 111 2.69 -18.25 5.61
C LYS A 111 3.85 -18.17 6.62
N ALA A 112 5.09 -18.45 6.17
CA ALA A 112 6.27 -18.35 7.03
C ALA A 112 6.45 -16.94 7.62
N TYR A 113 6.23 -15.88 6.84
CA TYR A 113 6.28 -14.50 7.35
C TYR A 113 5.20 -14.25 8.42
N LEU A 114 3.95 -14.64 8.14
CA LEU A 114 2.84 -14.44 9.06
C LEU A 114 3.00 -15.26 10.35
N GLU A 115 3.55 -16.47 10.25
CA GLU A 115 3.84 -17.38 11.37
C GLU A 115 5.12 -17.03 12.15
N VAL A 116 5.93 -16.03 11.75
CA VAL A 116 7.07 -15.60 12.55
C VAL A 116 6.57 -15.01 13.87
N VAL A 117 6.46 -15.86 14.87
CA VAL A 117 6.34 -15.49 16.28
C VAL A 117 7.73 -15.05 16.73
N ASP A 118 7.92 -13.77 17.03
CA ASP A 118 9.15 -13.32 17.68
C ASP A 118 9.24 -13.93 19.10
N PRO A 119 10.14 -14.90 19.36
CA PRO A 119 10.24 -15.57 20.65
C PRO A 119 10.91 -14.69 21.71
N HIS A 120 11.42 -13.51 21.35
CA HIS A 120 12.16 -12.60 22.22
C HIS A 120 11.42 -11.31 22.57
N THR A 121 10.11 -11.23 22.28
CA THR A 121 9.26 -10.15 22.78
C THR A 121 8.41 -10.65 23.98
N PRO A 122 8.96 -10.74 25.21
CA PRO A 122 8.28 -11.26 26.41
C PRO A 122 7.12 -10.37 26.90
N TYR A 123 6.91 -9.22 26.26
CA TYR A 123 5.73 -8.40 26.45
C TYR A 123 5.01 -8.31 25.12
N ARG A 124 4.01 -9.17 24.93
CA ARG A 124 2.93 -8.95 23.96
C ARG A 124 2.58 -7.46 23.98
N ARG A 125 3.05 -6.69 22.99
CA ARG A 125 2.16 -5.66 22.45
C ARG A 125 1.00 -6.47 21.90
N PRO A 126 -0.24 -6.30 22.39
CA PRO A 126 -1.38 -7.10 21.91
C PRO A 126 -1.72 -6.90 20.42
N TYR A 127 -0.84 -6.26 19.63
CA TYR A 127 -1.14 -5.63 18.35
C TYR A 127 0.01 -5.65 17.34
N ARG A 128 1.13 -6.36 17.55
CA ARG A 128 2.04 -6.65 16.42
C ARG A 128 1.53 -7.90 15.73
N MET A 129 0.44 -7.73 14.99
CA MET A 129 0.05 -8.69 13.97
C MET A 129 1.06 -8.52 12.83
N ASN A 130 1.64 -9.62 12.36
CA ASN A 130 2.35 -9.59 11.10
C ASN A 130 1.30 -9.29 10.04
N GLU A 131 1.33 -8.07 9.50
CA GLU A 131 0.39 -7.64 8.48
C GLU A 131 1.04 -7.75 7.11
N VAL A 132 0.24 -8.19 6.14
CA VAL A 132 0.56 -8.13 4.72
C VAL A 132 -0.38 -7.18 4.01
N LEU A 133 0.13 -6.49 3.00
CA LEU A 133 -0.71 -5.83 2.00
C LEU A 133 -0.92 -6.79 0.84
N VAL A 134 -2.18 -7.03 0.51
CA VAL A 134 -2.58 -7.78 -0.67
C VAL A 134 -3.14 -6.82 -1.70
N LEU A 135 -2.50 -6.74 -2.85
CA LEU A 135 -2.93 -5.92 -3.97
C LEU A 135 -3.61 -6.79 -5.00
N TYR A 136 -4.79 -6.37 -5.46
CA TYR A 136 -5.53 -7.00 -6.55
C TYR A 136 -5.63 -6.03 -7.72
N SER A 137 -5.29 -6.50 -8.90
CA SER A 137 -5.35 -5.74 -10.14
C SER A 137 -6.09 -6.53 -11.21
N SER A 138 -7.30 -6.10 -11.57
CA SER A 138 -8.09 -6.67 -12.68
C SER A 138 -7.96 -5.80 -13.93
N GLU A 139 -7.70 -6.40 -15.09
CA GLU A 139 -7.70 -5.71 -16.39
C GLU A 139 -9.12 -5.31 -16.85
N LYS A 140 -10.14 -6.08 -16.47
CA LYS A 140 -11.52 -5.86 -16.95
C LYS A 140 -12.19 -4.63 -16.33
N ASP A 141 -11.95 -4.38 -15.05
CA ASP A 141 -12.76 -3.41 -14.29
C ASP A 141 -12.01 -2.14 -13.92
N ASN A 142 -10.72 -2.03 -14.28
CA ASN A 142 -9.78 -1.07 -13.67
C ASN A 142 -9.83 -1.07 -12.13
N ILE A 143 -10.37 -2.14 -11.54
CA ILE A 143 -10.48 -2.28 -10.10
C ILE A 143 -9.09 -2.61 -9.57
N LEU A 144 -8.67 -1.73 -8.69
CA LEU A 144 -7.41 -1.72 -7.99
C LEU A 144 -7.76 -1.72 -6.51
N ARG A 145 -7.67 -2.90 -5.89
CA ARG A 145 -7.96 -3.06 -4.46
C ARG A 145 -6.68 -3.33 -3.71
N ILE A 146 -6.57 -2.80 -2.51
CA ILE A 146 -5.59 -3.25 -1.53
C ILE A 146 -6.34 -3.56 -0.26
N GLU A 147 -6.02 -4.70 0.31
CA GLU A 147 -6.48 -5.08 1.63
C GLU A 147 -5.25 -5.26 2.52
N GLY A 148 -5.33 -4.71 3.74
CA GLY A 148 -4.41 -5.05 4.81
C GLY A 148 -4.95 -6.29 5.52
N VAL A 149 -4.19 -7.37 5.52
CA VAL A 149 -4.60 -8.63 6.13
C VAL A 149 -3.56 -9.03 7.18
N GLY A 150 -4.02 -9.24 8.40
CA GLY A 150 -3.22 -9.80 9.49
C GLY A 150 -3.80 -11.13 9.93
N LEU A 151 -2.95 -12.09 10.27
CA LEU A 151 -3.41 -13.32 10.96
C LEU A 151 -3.34 -13.09 12.47
N THR A 152 -4.37 -13.56 13.15
CA THR A 152 -4.56 -13.51 14.58
C THR A 152 -4.33 -14.87 15.27
N TYR A 153 -4.64 -16.02 14.65
CA TYR A 153 -4.52 -17.40 15.19
C TYR A 153 -4.41 -18.53 14.14
N ASP A 154 -4.21 -19.78 14.58
CA ASP A 154 -3.90 -20.97 13.74
C ASP A 154 -4.99 -21.39 12.73
N ASP A 155 -6.25 -20.99 12.94
CA ASP A 155 -7.35 -21.24 11.97
C ASP A 155 -7.37 -20.21 10.81
N ASP A 156 -6.53 -19.17 10.88
CA ASP A 156 -6.64 -18.00 10.01
C ASP A 156 -6.05 -18.20 8.61
N TRP A 157 -5.33 -19.31 8.36
CA TRP A 157 -4.73 -19.52 7.04
C TRP A 157 -5.79 -19.85 5.98
N GLU A 158 -6.75 -20.72 6.28
CA GLU A 158 -7.84 -21.01 5.34
C GLU A 158 -8.79 -19.82 5.17
N ASP A 159 -9.00 -19.04 6.24
CA ASP A 159 -9.75 -17.78 6.18
C ASP A 159 -9.02 -16.74 5.32
N PHE A 160 -7.70 -16.60 5.48
CA PHE A 160 -6.87 -15.77 4.59
C PHE A 160 -7.00 -16.20 3.13
N LEU A 161 -6.90 -17.51 2.84
CA LEU A 161 -7.09 -18.02 1.48
C LEU A 161 -8.52 -17.77 0.98
N SER A 162 -9.52 -17.89 1.85
CA SER A 162 -10.92 -17.60 1.56
C SER A 162 -11.13 -16.13 1.21
N GLU A 163 -10.57 -15.21 1.99
CA GLU A 163 -10.57 -13.78 1.72
C GLU A 163 -9.86 -13.48 0.41
N LEU A 164 -8.65 -14.01 0.19
CA LEU A 164 -7.92 -13.90 -1.08
C LEU A 164 -8.80 -14.28 -2.28
N ARG A 165 -9.54 -15.39 -2.17
CA ARG A 165 -10.46 -15.86 -3.21
C ARG A 165 -11.65 -14.91 -3.37
N SER A 166 -12.24 -14.43 -2.28
CA SER A 166 -13.42 -13.55 -2.30
C SER A 166 -13.17 -12.19 -2.96
N PHE A 167 -11.94 -11.68 -2.87
CA PHE A 167 -11.54 -10.39 -3.44
C PHE A 167 -10.97 -10.50 -4.85
N SER A 168 -10.64 -11.71 -5.27
CA SER A 168 -10.11 -11.99 -6.60
C SER A 168 -11.21 -12.15 -7.65
N HIS A 169 -10.96 -11.61 -8.84
CA HIS A 169 -11.73 -11.90 -10.04
C HIS A 169 -10.88 -12.71 -11.03
N PRO A 170 -11.50 -13.48 -11.95
CA PRO A 170 -10.77 -14.15 -13.02
C PRO A 170 -9.83 -13.18 -13.75
N GLY A 171 -8.56 -13.57 -13.91
CA GLY A 171 -7.52 -12.75 -14.52
C GLY A 171 -6.84 -11.73 -13.60
N SER A 172 -7.25 -11.62 -12.33
CA SER A 172 -6.64 -10.65 -11.41
C SER A 172 -5.19 -10.98 -11.10
N GLU A 173 -4.31 -10.00 -11.21
CA GLU A 173 -2.95 -10.07 -10.65
C GLU A 173 -2.99 -9.83 -9.15
N VAL A 174 -2.22 -10.65 -8.41
CA VAL A 174 -2.07 -10.51 -6.96
C VAL A 174 -0.61 -10.32 -6.56
N HIS A 175 -0.40 -9.35 -5.68
CA HIS A 175 0.88 -9.06 -5.05
C HIS A 175 0.72 -9.01 -3.54
N ILE A 176 1.62 -9.68 -2.81
CA ILE A 176 1.63 -9.68 -1.35
C ILE A 176 2.95 -9.15 -0.85
N PHE A 177 2.90 -8.19 0.07
CA PHE A 177 4.06 -7.57 0.70
C PHE A 177 3.92 -7.55 2.23
N ALA A 178 5.02 -7.76 2.94
CA ALA A 178 5.10 -7.55 4.38
C ALA A 178 5.08 -6.04 4.70
N VAL A 179 4.08 -5.57 5.47
CA VAL A 179 3.91 -4.14 5.79
C VAL A 179 5.15 -3.59 6.49
N ASP A 180 5.60 -4.28 7.54
CA ASP A 180 6.72 -3.86 8.38
C ASP A 180 8.05 -3.72 7.60
N THR A 181 8.16 -4.51 6.54
CA THR A 181 9.32 -4.59 5.69
C THR A 181 9.30 -3.43 4.71
N ILE A 182 8.18 -3.23 3.99
CA ILE A 182 8.10 -2.17 2.97
C ILE A 182 8.00 -0.77 3.57
N ASP A 183 7.56 -0.61 4.82
CA ASP A 183 7.46 0.69 5.51
C ASP A 183 8.84 1.27 5.92
N ASN A 184 9.93 0.59 5.56
CA ASN A 184 11.26 1.19 5.65
C ASN A 184 11.41 2.33 4.62
N LYS A 185 11.94 3.47 5.08
CA LYS A 185 12.21 4.67 4.25
C LYS A 185 13.01 4.39 2.98
N GLU A 186 13.88 3.38 2.98
CA GLU A 186 14.68 3.00 1.80
C GLU A 186 13.85 2.30 0.70
N HIS A 187 12.61 1.93 1.00
CA HIS A 187 11.72 1.19 0.10
C HIS A 187 10.53 2.04 -0.35
N ILE A 188 10.28 3.15 0.36
CA ILE A 188 9.27 4.13 0.01
C ILE A 188 9.68 4.87 -1.27
N LEU A 189 8.80 4.87 -2.27
CA LEU A 189 8.98 5.62 -3.50
C LEU A 189 8.94 7.12 -3.20
N VAL A 190 7.90 7.60 -2.51
CA VAL A 190 7.75 8.99 -2.04
C VAL A 190 6.92 9.00 -0.75
N GLN A 191 7.22 9.94 0.15
CA GLN A 191 6.40 10.20 1.35
C GLN A 191 6.21 11.72 1.47
N GLU A 192 5.21 12.24 0.78
CA GLU A 192 5.10 13.69 0.56
C GLU A 192 3.69 14.20 0.81
N LYS A 193 3.61 15.46 1.23
CA LYS A 193 2.34 16.11 1.56
C LYS A 193 1.73 16.77 0.33
N TYR A 194 0.40 16.86 0.30
CA TYR A 194 -0.34 17.65 -0.69
C TYR A 194 -0.26 19.15 -0.33
N PRO A 195 0.13 20.04 -1.26
CA PRO A 195 0.32 21.45 -0.94
C PRO A 195 -0.99 22.26 -0.92
N ASN A 196 -0.92 23.46 -0.35
CA ASN A 196 -1.94 24.50 -0.54
C ASN A 196 -1.78 25.23 -1.90
N GLU A 197 -2.65 26.19 -2.18
CA GLU A 197 -2.63 27.00 -3.42
C GLU A 197 -1.32 27.79 -3.62
N SER A 198 -0.61 28.09 -2.53
CA SER A 198 0.69 28.78 -2.55
C SER A 198 1.88 27.83 -2.73
N GLY A 199 1.63 26.52 -2.84
CA GLY A 199 2.67 25.49 -2.95
C GLY A 199 3.27 25.08 -1.61
N GLU A 200 2.67 25.45 -0.49
CA GLU A 200 3.20 25.19 0.85
C GLU A 200 2.60 23.92 1.45
N VAL A 201 3.37 23.27 2.32
CA VAL A 201 2.93 22.11 3.12
C VAL A 201 3.12 22.39 4.61
N PRO A 202 2.31 21.79 5.50
CA PRO A 202 2.48 21.98 6.93
C PRO A 202 3.76 21.30 7.41
N ILE A 203 4.51 21.95 8.31
CA ILE A 203 5.77 21.41 8.88
C ILE A 203 5.50 20.18 9.75
N GLY A 204 4.34 20.10 10.38
CA GLY A 204 3.91 19.00 11.25
C GLY A 204 2.44 18.64 11.04
N GLY A 205 1.81 18.11 12.10
CA GLY A 205 0.40 17.75 12.15
C GLY A 205 0.18 16.24 12.34
N ALA A 206 -0.99 15.91 12.86
CA ALA A 206 -1.42 14.52 13.05
C ALA A 206 -1.91 13.93 11.72
N TYR A 207 -1.64 12.65 11.54
CA TYR A 207 -1.95 11.83 10.38
C TYR A 207 -2.57 10.52 10.84
#